data_AF-A0A917HDB0-F1
#
_entry.id   AF-A0A917HDB0-F1
#
_cell.length_a   1.000
_cell.length_b   1.000
_cell.length_c   1.000
_cell.angle_alpha   90.00
_cell.angle_beta   90.00
_cell.angle_gamma   90.00
#
_symmetry.space_group_name_H-M   'P 1'
#
loop_
_entity.id
_entity.type
_entity.pdbx_description
1 polymer ?
#
loop_
_entity_poly.entity_id
_entity_poly.type
_entity_poly.pdbx_seq_one_letter_code
_entity_poly.pdbx_strand_id
1 'polypeptide(L)'
;MKRLAIRAFSAIDLATLIAASSLVPRYQRAEWLKEWRAELWHVRQACGAEEQILWQAEHEVADFCFGAFQDALCLRKDLRNALPPKQHLSSADRCLLFLASIALATWCLFMALPNARIASQPSPYRDPHHLMLITRAGLSGTSHPTIRAEQFRAWRVKKQQLFSDFAFYHPTVSPVALSPQHSIKLSVAQSSRNLFELLGLPVQLLNPDHILHNDLPRLVVTQEVWQKYFGKDREATAQTIAVGNRPVEIVGVIPADQWRLPGHVDAWLLEPDLNVASIPAEARGFLIGHLIPSPQHKHLADQWDVSVSAGPDDTDYLTCNSLSSQARGTFHIFLFTVILAFLALPATTSLPLGEYAAIHHKLSNARQLRRWVFFATKIVLILPIVYFGSIDLAYLSRSMSPETSDYIQIVASFSLCLFALRWALRDQRKRCPVCLGKLTNPARVGQPSRTFLAWNGTELICVGGHGLLHVPEMPTSWFSTQRWLYLDSSWDVLFPEANLAAPGTS
;
A
#
# COMPACT_ATOMS: atom_id res chain seq x y z
N MET A 1 28.85 75.61 -3.06
CA MET A 1 27.69 74.83 -2.56
C MET A 1 26.75 74.38 -3.67
N LYS A 2 26.19 75.28 -4.52
CA LYS A 2 25.24 74.90 -5.59
C LYS A 2 25.73 73.80 -6.57
N ARG A 3 26.93 73.95 -7.13
CA ARG A 3 27.53 72.93 -8.02
C ARG A 3 27.75 71.56 -7.35
N LEU A 4 27.93 71.55 -6.02
CA LEU A 4 28.19 70.33 -5.26
C LEU A 4 26.88 69.58 -4.99
N ALA A 5 25.79 70.32 -4.77
CA ALA A 5 24.44 69.76 -4.66
C ALA A 5 23.93 69.20 -6.00
N ILE A 6 24.14 69.89 -7.13
CA ILE A 6 23.77 69.38 -8.47
C ILE A 6 24.51 68.05 -8.78
N ARG A 7 25.80 67.98 -8.43
CA ARG A 7 26.58 66.73 -8.56
C ARG A 7 26.08 65.61 -7.64
N ALA A 8 25.58 65.95 -6.45
CA ALA A 8 25.02 64.97 -5.53
C ALA A 8 23.72 64.36 -6.07
N PHE A 9 22.80 65.16 -6.62
CA PHE A 9 21.58 64.67 -7.26
C PHE A 9 21.90 63.79 -8.48
N SER A 10 22.78 64.24 -9.37
CA SER A 10 23.23 63.45 -10.51
C SER A 10 23.86 62.10 -10.11
N ALA A 11 24.59 62.06 -8.99
CA ALA A 11 25.14 60.81 -8.46
C ALA A 11 24.06 59.88 -7.90
N ILE A 12 23.01 60.41 -7.26
CA ILE A 12 21.88 59.64 -6.75
C ILE A 12 21.10 59.00 -7.91
N ASP A 13 20.82 59.75 -8.98
CA ASP A 13 20.08 59.24 -10.14
C ASP A 13 20.87 58.15 -10.87
N LEU A 14 22.17 58.34 -11.02
CA LEU A 14 23.05 57.33 -11.62
C LEU A 14 23.17 56.07 -10.72
N ALA A 15 23.17 56.22 -9.40
CA ALA A 15 23.14 55.10 -8.47
C ALA A 15 21.82 54.32 -8.57
N THR A 16 20.70 55.02 -8.75
CA THR A 16 19.37 54.43 -8.94
C THR A 16 19.32 53.58 -10.21
N LEU A 17 19.86 54.06 -11.33
CA LEU A 17 19.96 53.28 -12.57
C LEU A 17 20.89 52.06 -12.45
N ILE A 18 22.01 52.19 -11.73
CA ILE A 18 22.91 51.06 -11.46
C ILE A 18 22.18 50.00 -10.62
N ALA A 19 21.42 50.41 -9.61
CA ALA A 19 20.61 49.51 -8.80
C ALA A 19 19.56 48.78 -9.64
N ALA A 20 18.82 49.50 -10.51
CA ALA A 20 17.86 48.89 -11.43
C ALA A 20 18.51 47.90 -12.42
N SER A 21 19.72 48.21 -12.91
CA SER A 21 20.46 47.33 -13.83
C SER A 21 20.77 45.94 -13.26
N SER A 22 20.82 45.81 -11.93
CA SER A 22 21.02 44.52 -11.26
C SER A 22 19.87 43.52 -11.53
N LEU A 23 18.67 44.05 -11.81
CA LEU A 23 17.49 43.26 -12.15
C LEU A 23 17.50 42.76 -13.60
N VAL A 24 18.25 43.43 -14.49
CA VAL A 24 18.38 43.10 -15.92
C VAL A 24 19.31 41.89 -16.11
N PRO A 25 19.00 40.97 -17.06
CA PRO A 25 19.86 39.84 -17.41
C PRO A 25 21.29 40.26 -17.77
N ARG A 26 22.27 39.44 -17.36
CA ARG A 26 23.72 39.78 -17.47
C ARG A 26 24.17 40.11 -18.91
N TYR A 27 23.56 39.52 -19.93
CA TYR A 27 23.95 39.70 -21.33
C TYR A 27 23.44 41.01 -21.94
N GLN A 28 22.30 41.53 -21.49
CA GLN A 28 21.70 42.80 -21.97
C GLN A 28 22.03 44.01 -21.09
N ARG A 29 22.50 43.79 -19.86
CA ARG A 29 22.72 44.84 -18.86
C ARG A 29 23.61 45.98 -19.36
N ALA A 30 24.65 45.68 -20.13
CA ALA A 30 25.60 46.70 -20.60
C ALA A 30 24.97 47.64 -21.64
N GLU A 31 24.18 47.11 -22.58
CA GLU A 31 23.46 47.91 -23.56
C GLU A 31 22.31 48.68 -22.92
N TRP A 32 21.51 48.01 -22.09
CA TRP A 32 20.40 48.63 -21.35
C TRP A 32 20.86 49.82 -20.51
N LEU A 33 21.97 49.67 -19.78
CA LEU A 33 22.51 50.75 -18.94
C LEU A 33 23.11 51.90 -19.77
N LYS A 34 23.56 51.63 -20.99
CA LYS A 34 24.04 52.67 -21.91
C LYS A 34 22.88 53.50 -22.45
N GLU A 35 21.79 52.85 -22.83
CA GLU A 35 20.55 53.47 -23.30
C GLU A 35 19.94 54.38 -22.22
N TRP A 36 19.68 53.83 -21.03
CA TRP A 36 19.10 54.59 -19.91
C TRP A 36 19.96 55.76 -19.43
N ARG A 37 21.30 55.66 -19.55
CA ARG A 37 22.20 56.79 -19.25
C ARG A 37 22.11 57.90 -20.28
N ALA A 38 21.92 57.57 -21.55
CA ALA A 38 21.75 58.56 -22.61
C ALA A 38 20.41 59.28 -22.45
N GLU A 39 19.34 58.54 -22.14
CA GLU A 39 18.03 59.13 -21.88
C GLU A 39 18.01 60.01 -20.63
N LEU A 40 18.65 59.58 -19.54
CA LEU A 40 18.78 60.40 -18.33
C LEU A 40 19.48 61.74 -18.62
N TRP A 41 20.51 61.74 -19.47
CA TRP A 41 21.18 62.97 -19.88
C TRP A 41 20.21 63.92 -20.61
N HIS A 42 19.40 63.39 -21.54
CA HIS A 42 18.38 64.17 -22.23
C HIS A 42 17.28 64.73 -21.30
N VAL A 43 16.78 63.92 -20.35
CA VAL A 43 15.75 64.34 -19.40
C VAL A 43 16.26 65.46 -18.50
N ARG A 44 17.50 65.36 -17.98
CA ARG A 44 18.09 66.44 -17.16
C ARG A 44 18.24 67.74 -17.93
N GLN A 45 18.61 67.67 -19.21
CA GLN A 45 18.73 68.84 -20.07
C GLN A 45 17.35 69.48 -20.35
N ALA A 46 16.34 68.66 -20.63
CA ALA A 46 14.98 69.13 -20.92
C ALA A 46 14.29 69.78 -19.70
N CYS A 47 14.49 69.23 -18.50
CA CYS A 47 13.93 69.77 -17.26
C CYS A 47 14.75 70.96 -16.69
N GLY A 48 15.87 71.35 -17.32
CA GLY A 48 16.73 72.43 -16.85
C GLY A 48 17.52 72.12 -15.56
N ALA A 49 17.62 70.83 -15.18
CA ALA A 49 18.26 70.37 -13.94
C ALA A 49 19.80 70.48 -13.96
N GLU A 50 20.41 70.89 -15.06
CA GLU A 50 21.86 71.16 -15.17
C GLU A 50 22.24 72.58 -14.66
N GLU A 51 21.34 73.55 -14.77
CA GLU A 51 21.66 74.97 -14.53
C GLU A 51 21.20 75.47 -13.16
N GLN A 52 20.04 74.98 -12.67
CA GLN A 52 19.48 75.33 -11.36
C GLN A 52 18.79 74.14 -10.68
N ILE A 53 18.84 74.12 -9.34
CA ILE A 53 18.11 73.13 -8.52
C ILE A 53 16.67 73.62 -8.37
N LEU A 54 15.80 73.19 -9.28
CA LEU A 54 14.36 73.31 -9.16
C LEU A 54 13.80 71.99 -8.63
N TRP A 55 13.08 72.04 -7.50
CA TRP A 55 12.50 70.84 -6.88
C TRP A 55 11.53 70.09 -7.81
N GLN A 56 10.85 70.79 -8.72
CA GLN A 56 10.01 70.17 -9.75
C GLN A 56 10.83 69.39 -10.78
N ALA A 57 11.93 69.98 -11.27
CA ALA A 57 12.83 69.33 -12.23
C ALA A 57 13.50 68.08 -11.63
N GLU A 58 13.94 68.13 -10.37
CA GLU A 58 14.53 66.96 -9.70
C GLU A 58 13.49 65.86 -9.40
N HIS A 59 12.20 66.21 -9.18
CA HIS A 59 11.13 65.21 -9.06
C HIS A 59 10.87 64.49 -10.38
N GLU A 60 10.80 65.22 -11.50
CA GLU A 60 10.59 64.60 -12.83
C GLU A 60 11.75 63.67 -13.23
N VAL A 61 12.99 64.06 -12.90
CA VAL A 61 14.18 63.21 -13.12
C VAL A 61 14.16 61.96 -12.23
N ALA A 62 13.74 62.10 -10.97
CA ALA A 62 13.61 60.97 -10.05
C ALA A 62 12.52 59.99 -10.49
N ASP A 63 11.35 60.49 -10.91
CA ASP A 63 10.23 59.68 -11.42
C ASP A 63 10.66 58.88 -12.67
N PHE A 64 11.42 59.52 -13.57
CA PHE A 64 12.04 58.84 -14.72
C PHE A 64 12.98 57.70 -14.27
N CYS A 65 13.85 57.95 -13.30
CA CYS A 65 14.78 56.94 -12.77
C CYS A 65 14.04 55.76 -12.09
N PHE A 66 12.90 56.01 -11.44
CA PHE A 66 12.08 54.95 -10.87
C PHE A 66 11.39 54.09 -11.94
N GLY A 67 11.03 54.68 -13.09
CA GLY A 67 10.53 53.95 -14.26
C GLY A 67 11.47 52.84 -14.76
N ALA A 68 12.78 53.02 -14.58
CA ALA A 68 13.80 52.04 -14.96
C ALA A 68 13.65 50.69 -14.22
N PHE A 69 13.11 50.67 -13.00
CA PHE A 69 12.83 49.41 -12.29
C PHE A 69 11.70 48.63 -12.93
N GLN A 70 10.65 49.31 -13.41
CA GLN A 70 9.52 48.68 -14.06
C GLN A 70 9.95 48.04 -15.40
N ASP A 71 10.77 48.75 -16.17
CA ASP A 71 11.33 48.26 -17.43
C ASP A 71 12.26 47.05 -17.19
N ALA A 72 13.18 47.16 -16.23
CA ALA A 72 14.07 46.06 -15.85
C ALA A 72 13.31 44.81 -15.35
N LEU A 73 12.18 45.01 -14.65
CA LEU A 73 11.29 43.92 -14.24
C LEU A 73 10.52 43.32 -15.42
N CYS A 74 10.14 44.12 -16.42
CA CYS A 74 9.48 43.65 -17.64
C CYS A 74 10.42 42.73 -18.44
N LEU A 75 11.65 43.18 -18.69
CA LEU A 75 12.69 42.37 -19.37
C LEU A 75 12.99 41.06 -18.63
N ARG A 76 12.96 41.08 -17.30
CA ARG A 76 13.16 39.86 -16.49
C ARG A 76 11.96 38.91 -16.56
N LYS A 77 10.73 39.43 -16.65
CA LYS A 77 9.51 38.62 -16.87
C LYS A 77 9.51 38.01 -18.27
N ASP A 78 9.90 38.77 -19.28
CA ASP A 78 9.99 38.28 -20.65
C ASP A 78 11.06 37.20 -20.80
N LEU A 79 12.23 37.36 -20.16
CA LEU A 79 13.21 36.26 -20.09
C LEU A 79 12.66 35.03 -19.34
N ARG A 80 11.87 35.22 -18.28
CA ARG A 80 11.24 34.12 -17.54
C ARG A 80 10.18 33.39 -18.36
N ASN A 81 9.52 34.11 -19.28
CA ASN A 81 8.55 33.56 -20.22
C ASN A 81 9.23 32.95 -21.46
N ALA A 82 10.40 33.46 -21.85
CA ALA A 82 11.21 32.97 -22.98
C ALA A 82 12.11 31.78 -22.61
N LEU A 83 12.53 31.66 -21.35
CA LEU A 83 13.11 30.43 -20.82
C LEU A 83 12.01 29.37 -20.79
N PRO A 84 12.25 28.15 -21.31
CA PRO A 84 11.23 27.11 -21.32
C PRO A 84 10.77 26.85 -19.88
N PRO A 85 9.46 26.69 -19.63
CA PRO A 85 8.96 26.40 -18.30
C PRO A 85 9.61 25.11 -17.79
N LYS A 86 10.59 25.22 -16.88
CA LYS A 86 10.84 24.15 -15.93
C LYS A 86 9.58 24.07 -15.07
N GLN A 87 8.66 23.14 -15.36
CA GLN A 87 7.69 22.53 -14.42
C GLN A 87 6.42 22.01 -15.12
N HIS A 88 6.55 20.99 -15.96
CA HIS A 88 5.53 19.94 -15.97
C HIS A 88 6.22 18.64 -15.55
N LEU A 89 5.68 17.96 -14.53
CA LEU A 89 6.12 16.60 -14.23
C LEU A 89 6.09 15.79 -15.53
N SER A 90 7.19 15.10 -15.82
CA SER A 90 7.24 14.26 -17.01
C SER A 90 6.09 13.25 -16.92
N SER A 91 5.60 12.79 -18.07
CA SER A 91 4.55 11.77 -18.09
C SER A 91 4.97 10.48 -17.34
N ALA A 92 6.27 10.24 -17.19
CA ALA A 92 6.82 9.16 -16.38
C ALA A 92 6.64 9.44 -14.88
N ASP A 93 7.01 10.64 -14.42
CA ASP A 93 6.89 11.02 -13.00
C ASP A 93 5.43 11.02 -12.55
N ARG A 94 4.52 11.55 -13.36
CA ARG A 94 3.07 11.49 -13.08
C ARG A 94 2.57 10.05 -12.95
N CYS A 95 3.09 9.15 -13.77
CA CYS A 95 2.72 7.74 -13.70
C CYS A 95 3.23 7.07 -12.42
N LEU A 96 4.47 7.36 -12.00
CA LEU A 96 5.01 6.83 -10.75
C LEU A 96 4.30 7.42 -9.53
N LEU A 97 4.03 8.73 -9.52
CA LEU A 97 3.25 9.35 -8.45
C LEU A 97 1.85 8.77 -8.33
N PHE A 98 1.18 8.50 -9.47
CA PHE A 98 -0.12 7.85 -9.46
C PHE A 98 -0.04 6.46 -8.82
N LEU A 99 0.91 5.62 -9.23
CA LEU A 99 1.12 4.30 -8.61
C LEU A 99 1.49 4.42 -7.13
N ALA A 100 2.36 5.35 -6.75
CA ALA A 100 2.73 5.60 -5.36
C ALA A 100 1.52 6.03 -4.52
N SER A 101 0.63 6.87 -5.08
CA SER A 101 -0.60 7.29 -4.39
C SER A 101 -1.57 6.13 -4.16
N ILE A 102 -1.69 5.21 -5.12
CA ILE A 102 -2.49 3.98 -4.96
C ILE A 102 -1.85 3.08 -3.91
N ALA A 103 -0.53 2.86 -3.98
CA ALA A 103 0.19 2.03 -3.00
C ALA A 103 0.02 2.56 -1.57
N LEU A 104 0.09 3.88 -1.41
CA LEU A 104 -0.17 4.54 -0.13
C LEU A 104 -1.63 4.37 0.30
N ALA A 105 -2.59 4.55 -0.60
CA ALA A 105 -4.01 4.39 -0.29
C ALA A 105 -4.35 2.95 0.15
N THR A 106 -3.83 1.93 -0.56
CA THR A 106 -4.02 0.53 -0.18
C THR A 106 -3.33 0.20 1.14
N TRP A 107 -2.14 0.74 1.40
CA TRP A 107 -1.49 0.60 2.70
C TRP A 107 -2.33 1.23 3.82
N CYS A 108 -2.81 2.46 3.63
CA CYS A 108 -3.62 3.16 4.64
C CYS A 108 -4.91 2.40 4.95
N LEU A 109 -5.56 1.83 3.93
CA LEU A 109 -6.75 0.98 4.11
C LEU A 109 -6.40 -0.28 4.91
N PHE A 110 -5.33 -0.98 4.55
CA PHE A 110 -4.79 -2.10 5.31
C PHE A 110 -4.53 -1.75 6.77
N MET A 111 -3.97 -0.57 7.05
CA MET A 111 -3.73 -0.12 8.41
C MET A 111 -5.02 0.20 9.19
N ALA A 112 -6.06 0.65 8.49
CA ALA A 112 -7.35 0.97 9.08
C ALA A 112 -8.20 -0.28 9.38
N LEU A 113 -8.02 -1.37 8.63
CA LEU A 113 -8.76 -2.63 8.79
C LEU A 113 -8.07 -3.55 9.83
N PRO A 114 -8.64 -3.77 11.03
CA PRO A 114 -8.00 -4.60 12.05
C PRO A 114 -7.84 -6.06 11.61
N ASN A 115 -8.84 -6.61 10.92
CA ASN A 115 -8.83 -8.02 10.48
C ASN A 115 -7.69 -8.31 9.49
N ALA A 116 -7.46 -7.41 8.52
CA ALA A 116 -6.39 -7.53 7.54
C ALA A 116 -5.01 -7.52 8.21
N ARG A 117 -4.81 -6.64 9.19
CA ARG A 117 -3.57 -6.59 9.99
C ARG A 117 -3.37 -7.85 10.82
N ILE A 118 -4.40 -8.28 11.54
CA ILE A 118 -4.34 -9.45 12.42
C ILE A 118 -4.00 -10.72 11.61
N ALA A 119 -4.58 -10.87 10.41
CA ALA A 119 -4.27 -11.98 9.51
C ALA A 119 -2.80 -11.99 9.05
N SER A 120 -2.19 -10.82 8.89
CA SER A 120 -0.80 -10.67 8.43
C SER A 120 0.24 -10.70 9.55
N GLN A 121 -0.18 -10.67 10.82
CA GLN A 121 0.71 -10.67 11.97
C GLN A 121 1.04 -12.10 12.43
N PRO A 122 2.26 -12.34 12.93
CA PRO A 122 2.61 -13.63 13.51
C PRO A 122 1.66 -14.00 14.65
N SER A 123 1.51 -15.31 14.85
CA SER A 123 0.63 -15.87 15.87
C SER A 123 0.98 -15.33 17.28
N PRO A 124 -0.01 -14.91 18.09
CA PRO A 124 0.22 -14.36 19.43
C PRO A 124 0.46 -15.44 20.50
N TYR A 125 0.31 -16.72 20.14
CA TYR A 125 0.38 -17.83 21.06
C TYR A 125 1.82 -18.23 21.39
N ARG A 126 2.01 -18.81 22.58
CA ARG A 126 3.29 -19.40 22.96
C ARG A 126 3.47 -20.73 22.23
N ASP A 127 4.60 -20.89 21.56
CA ASP A 127 4.91 -22.10 20.80
C ASP A 127 3.86 -22.49 19.73
N PRO A 128 3.54 -21.59 18.79
CA PRO A 128 2.43 -21.79 17.84
C PRO A 128 2.68 -22.94 16.85
N HIS A 129 3.92 -23.44 16.77
CA HIS A 129 4.28 -24.59 15.93
C HIS A 129 3.78 -25.92 16.51
N HIS A 130 3.70 -26.02 17.84
CA HIS A 130 3.20 -27.21 18.52
C HIS A 130 1.72 -27.07 18.90
N LEU A 131 1.11 -25.90 18.72
CA LEU A 131 -0.33 -25.73 18.92
C LEU A 131 -1.11 -26.05 17.65
N MET A 132 -1.99 -27.04 17.77
CA MET A 132 -2.79 -27.56 16.68
C MET A 132 -4.27 -27.32 16.95
N LEU A 133 -4.96 -26.69 16.00
CA LEU A 133 -6.42 -26.69 15.93
C LEU A 133 -6.88 -28.00 15.30
N ILE A 134 -7.71 -28.75 16.01
CA ILE A 134 -8.21 -30.06 15.58
C ILE A 134 -9.67 -29.92 15.14
N THR A 135 -9.93 -30.26 13.89
CA THR A 135 -11.27 -30.26 13.28
C THR A 135 -11.56 -31.62 12.66
N ARG A 136 -12.82 -31.93 12.35
CA ARG A 136 -13.14 -33.13 11.55
C ARG A 136 -12.66 -32.96 10.11
N ALA A 137 -12.18 -34.04 9.49
CA ALA A 137 -11.65 -34.02 8.12
C ALA A 137 -12.72 -33.60 7.10
N GLY A 138 -12.29 -32.88 6.07
CA GLY A 138 -13.18 -32.26 5.08
C GLY A 138 -13.91 -31.01 5.57
N LEU A 139 -13.74 -30.61 6.83
CA LEU A 139 -14.26 -29.36 7.41
C LEU A 139 -13.12 -28.43 7.88
N SER A 140 -11.90 -28.71 7.41
CA SER A 140 -10.66 -28.02 7.75
C SER A 140 -10.67 -26.57 7.27
N GLY A 141 -10.94 -25.63 8.17
CA GLY A 141 -11.01 -24.19 7.86
C GLY A 141 -12.43 -23.60 7.90
N THR A 142 -13.43 -24.43 8.24
CA THR A 142 -14.77 -23.95 8.58
C THR A 142 -14.74 -23.19 9.91
N SER A 143 -15.49 -22.09 10.00
CA SER A 143 -15.68 -21.34 11.25
C SER A 143 -16.68 -22.02 12.20
N HIS A 144 -17.01 -23.29 11.94
CA HIS A 144 -18.00 -24.03 12.70
C HIS A 144 -17.33 -25.04 13.63
N PRO A 145 -17.83 -25.18 14.86
CA PRO A 145 -17.32 -26.18 15.77
C PRO A 145 -17.69 -27.59 15.30
N THR A 146 -16.73 -28.50 15.28
CA THR A 146 -16.88 -29.85 14.72
C THR A 146 -16.76 -30.97 15.75
N ILE A 147 -16.04 -30.74 16.84
CA ILE A 147 -15.73 -31.76 17.85
C ILE A 147 -16.78 -31.74 18.95
N ARG A 148 -17.31 -32.91 19.31
CA ARG A 148 -18.30 -33.02 20.41
C ARG A 148 -17.60 -32.95 21.77
N ALA A 149 -18.30 -32.40 22.77
CA ALA A 149 -17.77 -32.31 24.13
C ALA A 149 -17.48 -33.70 24.75
N GLU A 150 -18.30 -34.72 24.44
CA GLU A 150 -18.06 -36.11 24.87
C GLU A 150 -16.73 -36.68 24.35
N GLN A 151 -16.41 -36.36 23.09
CA GLN A 151 -15.21 -36.83 22.42
C GLN A 151 -13.96 -36.18 23.04
N PHE A 152 -14.02 -34.88 23.29
CA PHE A 152 -12.98 -34.17 24.04
C PHE A 152 -12.75 -34.79 25.42
N ARG A 153 -13.81 -35.07 26.20
CA ARG A 153 -13.69 -35.70 27.52
C ARG A 153 -13.02 -37.07 27.44
N ALA A 154 -13.41 -37.89 26.46
CA ALA A 154 -12.83 -39.21 26.24
C ALA A 154 -11.33 -39.12 25.91
N TRP A 155 -10.93 -38.15 25.07
CA TRP A 155 -9.52 -37.92 24.72
C TRP A 155 -8.67 -37.37 25.85
N ARG A 156 -9.27 -36.54 26.73
CA ARG A 156 -8.56 -36.00 27.90
C ARG A 156 -8.25 -37.09 28.93
N VAL A 157 -9.12 -38.09 29.09
CA VAL A 157 -8.91 -39.20 30.03
C VAL A 157 -7.94 -40.25 29.46
N LYS A 158 -7.98 -40.51 28.14
CA LYS A 158 -7.10 -41.48 27.49
C LYS A 158 -5.71 -40.89 27.27
N LYS A 159 -4.66 -41.63 27.65
CA LYS A 159 -3.28 -41.25 27.36
C LYS A 159 -3.04 -41.20 25.85
N GLN A 160 -2.70 -40.02 25.34
CA GLN A 160 -2.34 -39.83 23.93
C GLN A 160 -0.83 -39.95 23.72
N GLN A 161 -0.42 -40.37 22.52
CA GLN A 161 1.00 -40.46 22.15
C GLN A 161 1.52 -39.21 21.43
N LEU A 162 0.64 -38.47 20.75
CA LEU A 162 1.00 -37.30 19.92
C LEU A 162 0.85 -35.97 20.66
N PHE A 163 -0.17 -35.85 21.51
CA PHE A 163 -0.51 -34.62 22.20
C PHE A 163 -0.22 -34.73 23.70
N SER A 164 0.35 -33.68 24.29
CA SER A 164 0.61 -33.61 25.73
C SER A 164 -0.63 -33.17 26.51
N ASP A 165 -1.44 -32.28 25.92
CA ASP A 165 -2.63 -31.73 26.56
C ASP A 165 -3.62 -31.21 25.51
N PHE A 166 -4.88 -31.03 25.93
CA PHE A 166 -5.96 -30.50 25.10
C PHE A 166 -6.74 -29.41 25.82
N ALA A 167 -7.20 -28.42 25.05
CA ALA A 167 -8.17 -27.43 25.49
C ALA A 167 -9.37 -27.40 24.56
N PHE A 168 -10.55 -27.18 25.12
CA PHE A 168 -11.81 -27.14 24.38
C PHE A 168 -12.54 -25.84 24.65
N TYR A 169 -13.19 -25.29 23.63
CA TYR A 169 -14.11 -24.18 23.82
C TYR A 169 -15.34 -24.27 22.90
N HIS A 170 -16.49 -23.88 23.44
CA HIS A 170 -17.79 -23.85 22.77
C HIS A 170 -18.39 -22.44 22.90
N PRO A 171 -18.30 -21.61 21.84
CA PRO A 171 -18.95 -20.30 21.82
C PRO A 171 -20.48 -20.44 21.83
N THR A 172 -21.14 -19.79 22.78
CA THR A 172 -22.61 -19.74 22.86
C THR A 172 -23.09 -18.37 23.30
N VAL A 173 -24.21 -17.90 22.76
CA VAL A 173 -24.78 -16.60 23.15
C VAL A 173 -25.49 -16.76 24.49
N SER A 174 -24.94 -16.14 25.53
CA SER A 174 -25.45 -16.24 26.90
C SER A 174 -25.85 -14.86 27.45
N PRO A 175 -26.93 -14.77 28.24
CA PRO A 175 -27.24 -13.55 28.98
C PRO A 175 -26.27 -13.40 30.17
N VAL A 176 -25.69 -12.22 30.32
CA VAL A 176 -24.80 -11.84 31.43
C VAL A 176 -25.48 -10.72 32.21
N ALA A 177 -25.76 -10.95 33.49
CA ALA A 177 -26.47 -10.00 34.35
C ALA A 177 -25.50 -8.96 34.90
N LEU A 178 -25.57 -7.71 34.44
CA LEU A 178 -24.77 -6.61 34.99
C LEU A 178 -25.30 -6.15 36.35
N SER A 179 -26.62 -6.31 36.57
CA SER A 179 -27.30 -6.05 37.84
C SER A 179 -28.54 -6.95 37.94
N PRO A 180 -29.20 -7.07 39.11
CA PRO A 180 -30.36 -7.95 39.29
C PRO A 180 -31.51 -7.72 38.29
N GLN A 181 -31.62 -6.52 37.72
CA GLN A 181 -32.66 -6.17 36.74
C GLN A 181 -32.15 -5.95 35.31
N HIS A 182 -30.84 -6.04 35.05
CA HIS A 182 -30.27 -5.73 33.73
C HIS A 182 -29.32 -6.83 33.25
N SER A 183 -29.66 -7.45 32.11
CA SER A 183 -28.82 -8.46 31.45
C SER A 183 -28.53 -8.09 29.99
N ILE A 184 -27.32 -8.42 29.55
CA ILE A 184 -26.84 -8.22 28.18
C ILE A 184 -26.54 -9.56 27.54
N LYS A 185 -26.78 -9.69 26.22
CA LYS A 185 -26.41 -10.90 25.47
C LYS A 185 -24.97 -10.74 24.97
N LEU A 186 -24.10 -11.65 25.38
CA LEU A 186 -22.71 -11.71 24.93
C LEU A 186 -22.41 -13.09 24.34
N SER A 187 -21.45 -13.16 23.42
CA SER A 187 -20.91 -14.44 22.97
C SER A 187 -19.94 -14.98 24.03
N VAL A 188 -20.39 -15.94 24.84
CA VAL A 188 -19.62 -16.53 25.93
C VAL A 188 -19.12 -17.90 25.51
N ALA A 189 -17.80 -18.10 25.45
CA ALA A 189 -17.22 -19.40 25.21
C ALA A 189 -17.12 -20.20 26.50
N GLN A 190 -17.90 -21.28 26.60
CA GLN A 190 -17.70 -22.27 27.65
C GLN A 190 -16.44 -23.06 27.32
N SER A 191 -15.48 -23.13 28.23
CA SER A 191 -14.14 -23.63 27.93
C SER A 191 -13.51 -24.41 29.07
N SER A 192 -12.52 -25.23 28.73
CA SER A 192 -11.71 -25.93 29.72
C SER A 192 -10.82 -24.96 30.50
N ARG A 193 -10.55 -25.27 31.77
CA ARG A 193 -9.77 -24.42 32.68
C ARG A 193 -8.38 -24.04 32.15
N ASN A 194 -7.73 -24.97 31.45
CA ASN A 194 -6.37 -24.86 30.92
C ASN A 194 -6.28 -24.09 29.58
N LEU A 195 -7.39 -23.58 29.01
CA LEU A 195 -7.40 -23.00 27.67
C LEU A 195 -6.34 -21.91 27.46
N PHE A 196 -6.28 -20.92 28.35
CA PHE A 196 -5.33 -19.82 28.22
C PHE A 196 -3.90 -20.22 28.54
N GLU A 197 -3.72 -21.16 29.47
CA GLU A 197 -2.42 -21.73 29.81
C GLU A 197 -1.82 -22.47 28.62
N LEU A 198 -2.63 -23.31 27.96
CA LEU A 198 -2.24 -24.06 26.77
C LEU A 198 -1.90 -23.15 25.59
N LEU A 199 -2.67 -22.08 25.37
CA LEU A 199 -2.38 -21.07 24.35
C LEU A 199 -1.21 -20.15 24.73
N GLY A 200 -0.79 -20.15 26.00
CA GLY A 200 0.18 -19.23 26.57
C GLY A 200 -0.22 -17.76 26.46
N LEU A 201 -1.53 -17.47 26.48
CA LEU A 201 -2.04 -16.10 26.43
C LEU A 201 -1.96 -15.44 27.82
N PRO A 202 -1.38 -14.24 27.94
CA PRO A 202 -1.30 -13.54 29.22
C PRO A 202 -2.66 -12.92 29.59
N VAL A 203 -3.35 -13.52 30.55
CA VAL A 203 -4.57 -12.93 31.13
C VAL A 203 -4.15 -11.81 32.08
N GLN A 204 -4.61 -10.58 31.82
CA GLN A 204 -4.41 -9.47 32.76
C GLN A 204 -5.38 -9.66 33.93
N LEU A 205 -4.85 -10.10 35.07
CA LEU A 205 -5.63 -10.29 36.28
C LEU A 205 -6.10 -8.94 36.81
N LEU A 206 -7.39 -8.84 37.11
CA LEU A 206 -7.99 -7.60 37.61
C LEU A 206 -7.68 -7.37 39.10
N ASN A 207 -7.55 -8.46 39.88
CA ASN A 207 -7.17 -8.43 41.28
C ASN A 207 -6.23 -9.60 41.62
N PRO A 208 -4.90 -9.39 41.57
CA PRO A 208 -3.92 -10.46 41.80
C PRO A 208 -3.88 -10.97 43.24
N ASP A 209 -4.36 -10.17 44.21
CA ASP A 209 -4.35 -10.50 45.64
C ASP A 209 -5.64 -11.21 46.10
N HIS A 210 -6.64 -11.35 45.21
CA HIS A 210 -7.90 -11.98 45.56
C HIS A 210 -7.78 -13.51 45.60
N ILE A 211 -8.24 -14.12 46.68
CA ILE A 211 -8.28 -15.57 46.83
C ILE A 211 -9.46 -16.10 46.01
N LEU A 212 -9.15 -16.61 44.82
CA LEU A 212 -10.12 -17.19 43.90
C LEU A 212 -10.76 -18.44 44.50
N HIS A 213 -12.08 -18.52 44.44
CA HIS A 213 -12.79 -19.74 44.85
C HIS A 213 -12.50 -20.85 43.83
N ASN A 214 -12.08 -22.02 44.31
CA ASN A 214 -11.65 -23.09 43.41
C ASN A 214 -12.84 -23.77 42.70
N ASP A 215 -14.03 -23.68 43.29
CA ASP A 215 -15.26 -24.34 42.84
C ASP A 215 -16.12 -23.49 41.89
N LEU A 216 -15.88 -22.17 41.84
CA LEU A 216 -16.63 -21.26 40.96
C LEU A 216 -15.98 -21.18 39.56
N PRO A 217 -16.80 -21.16 38.49
CA PRO A 217 -16.33 -20.85 37.15
C PRO A 217 -15.70 -19.45 37.08
N ARG A 218 -14.60 -19.34 36.34
CA ARG A 218 -13.88 -18.08 36.17
C ARG A 218 -14.24 -17.45 34.84
N LEU A 219 -14.68 -16.20 34.86
CA LEU A 219 -14.97 -15.43 33.66
C LEU A 219 -13.77 -14.57 33.28
N VAL A 220 -13.31 -14.72 32.05
CA VAL A 220 -12.34 -13.82 31.42
C VAL A 220 -13.07 -13.05 30.34
N VAL A 221 -12.88 -11.75 30.24
CA VAL A 221 -13.60 -10.91 29.26
C VAL A 221 -12.64 -10.21 28.31
N THR A 222 -13.13 -9.85 27.12
CA THR A 222 -12.35 -8.97 26.24
C THR A 222 -12.24 -7.56 26.83
N GLN A 223 -11.14 -6.87 26.52
CA GLN A 223 -10.91 -5.51 26.98
C GLN A 223 -11.99 -4.52 26.52
N GLU A 224 -12.54 -4.71 25.32
CA GLU A 224 -13.64 -3.91 24.79
C GLU A 224 -14.92 -4.07 25.64
N VAL A 225 -15.27 -5.30 25.98
CA VAL A 225 -16.43 -5.63 26.83
C VAL A 225 -16.23 -5.11 28.25
N TRP A 226 -15.02 -5.29 28.81
CA TRP A 226 -14.66 -4.75 30.12
C TRP A 226 -14.87 -3.24 30.16
N GLN A 227 -14.27 -2.50 29.23
CA GLN A 227 -14.38 -1.04 29.18
C GLN A 227 -15.81 -0.56 28.94
N LYS A 228 -16.58 -1.26 28.11
CA LYS A 228 -17.93 -0.85 27.72
C LYS A 228 -18.97 -1.09 28.82
N TYR A 229 -18.89 -2.22 29.54
CA TYR A 229 -19.95 -2.65 30.45
C TYR A 229 -19.55 -2.68 31.92
N PHE A 230 -18.25 -2.82 32.23
CA PHE A 230 -17.75 -2.99 33.61
C PHE A 230 -16.80 -1.85 34.06
N GLY A 231 -16.29 -1.05 33.11
CA GLY A 231 -15.14 -0.14 33.24
C GLY A 231 -15.32 1.14 34.05
N LYS A 232 -16.12 1.17 35.13
CA LYS A 232 -16.15 2.29 36.09
C LYS A 232 -15.92 1.90 37.54
N ASP A 233 -16.21 0.68 37.96
CA ASP A 233 -16.06 0.26 39.36
C ASP A 233 -14.95 -0.77 39.53
N ARG A 234 -13.85 -0.38 40.20
CA ARG A 234 -12.86 -1.34 40.72
C ARG A 234 -13.50 -2.33 41.69
N GLU A 235 -14.58 -1.95 42.39
CA GLU A 235 -15.34 -2.84 43.28
C GLU A 235 -16.13 -3.94 42.55
N ALA A 236 -16.42 -3.79 41.25
CA ALA A 236 -17.10 -4.83 40.47
C ALA A 236 -16.25 -6.09 40.26
N THR A 237 -14.93 -6.03 40.52
CA THR A 237 -14.01 -7.17 40.37
C THR A 237 -14.12 -8.22 41.48
N ALA A 238 -14.71 -7.87 42.63
CA ALA A 238 -14.98 -8.80 43.73
C ALA A 238 -16.43 -9.29 43.76
N GLN A 239 -17.27 -8.86 42.80
CA GLN A 239 -18.68 -9.23 42.76
C GLN A 239 -18.89 -10.45 41.87
N THR A 240 -19.60 -11.45 42.40
CA THR A 240 -20.08 -12.59 41.63
C THR A 240 -21.17 -12.13 40.67
N ILE A 241 -20.95 -12.36 39.39
CA ILE A 241 -21.87 -12.01 38.30
C ILE A 241 -22.64 -13.24 37.87
N ALA A 242 -23.90 -13.10 37.45
CA ALA A 242 -24.65 -14.23 36.90
C ALA A 242 -24.49 -14.32 35.38
N VAL A 243 -24.02 -15.46 34.88
CA VAL A 243 -24.06 -15.82 33.45
C VAL A 243 -25.14 -16.90 33.29
N GLY A 244 -26.26 -16.53 32.69
CA GLY A 244 -27.49 -17.31 32.78
C GLY A 244 -27.93 -17.47 34.23
N ASN A 245 -28.02 -18.71 34.70
CA ASN A 245 -28.37 -19.04 36.07
C ASN A 245 -27.17 -19.39 36.96
N ARG A 246 -25.94 -19.13 36.50
CA ARG A 246 -24.71 -19.54 37.19
C ARG A 246 -23.95 -18.33 37.74
N PRO A 247 -23.61 -18.30 39.04
CA PRO A 247 -22.71 -17.29 39.58
C PRO A 247 -21.28 -17.57 39.11
N VAL A 248 -20.59 -16.52 38.66
CA VAL A 248 -19.23 -16.58 38.12
C VAL A 248 -18.42 -15.40 38.65
N GLU A 249 -17.10 -15.57 38.69
CA GLU A 249 -16.17 -14.54 39.18
C GLU A 249 -15.36 -13.99 38.00
N ILE A 250 -15.28 -12.66 37.84
CA ILE A 250 -14.47 -12.05 36.77
C ILE A 250 -13.01 -12.01 37.24
N VAL A 251 -12.16 -12.80 36.58
CA VAL A 251 -10.77 -12.98 37.00
C VAL A 251 -9.81 -12.09 36.21
N GLY A 252 -10.11 -11.82 34.95
CA GLY A 252 -9.19 -11.07 34.12
C GLY A 252 -9.72 -10.63 32.77
N VAL A 253 -8.87 -9.90 32.07
CA VAL A 253 -9.17 -9.27 30.79
C VAL A 253 -8.10 -9.66 29.76
N ILE A 254 -8.52 -9.87 28.52
CA ILE A 254 -7.64 -10.13 27.37
C ILE A 254 -7.87 -9.07 26.27
N PRO A 255 -6.81 -8.53 25.67
CA PRO A 255 -6.92 -7.69 24.47
C PRO A 255 -7.57 -8.46 23.29
N ALA A 256 -8.52 -7.82 22.60
CA ALA A 256 -9.32 -8.49 21.56
C ALA A 256 -8.49 -8.99 20.35
N ASP A 257 -7.31 -8.41 20.10
CA ASP A 257 -6.38 -8.75 19.02
C ASP A 257 -5.54 -10.02 19.30
N GLN A 258 -5.51 -10.49 20.55
CA GLN A 258 -4.82 -11.71 20.95
C GLN A 258 -5.65 -12.98 20.68
N TRP A 259 -6.98 -12.86 20.63
CA TRP A 259 -7.85 -13.99 20.28
C TRP A 259 -8.05 -14.09 18.77
N ARG A 260 -7.31 -15.03 18.14
CA ARG A 260 -7.34 -15.28 16.69
C ARG A 260 -7.92 -16.64 16.30
N LEU A 261 -8.51 -17.35 17.25
CA LEU A 261 -9.14 -18.65 17.01
C LEU A 261 -10.55 -18.48 16.40
N PRO A 262 -11.08 -19.53 15.72
CA PRO A 262 -12.40 -19.47 15.11
C PRO A 262 -13.54 -19.18 16.09
N GLY A 263 -14.52 -18.42 15.64
CA GLY A 263 -15.68 -18.01 16.44
C GLY A 263 -15.44 -16.68 17.15
N HIS A 264 -16.43 -15.79 17.07
CA HIS A 264 -16.43 -14.54 17.81
C HIS A 264 -16.75 -14.81 19.28
N VAL A 265 -15.87 -14.39 20.18
CA VAL A 265 -16.00 -14.59 21.62
C VAL A 265 -15.79 -13.25 22.33
N ASP A 266 -16.76 -12.87 23.15
CA ASP A 266 -16.75 -11.66 23.98
C ASP A 266 -16.19 -11.94 25.38
N ALA A 267 -16.42 -13.15 25.88
CA ALA A 267 -15.97 -13.64 27.17
C ALA A 267 -15.76 -15.16 27.17
N TRP A 268 -14.89 -15.66 28.05
CA TRP A 268 -14.61 -17.07 28.25
C TRP A 268 -15.00 -17.48 29.67
N LEU A 269 -15.86 -18.47 29.77
CA LEU A 269 -16.22 -19.12 31.02
C LEU A 269 -15.33 -20.35 31.18
N LEU A 270 -14.34 -20.26 32.05
CA LEU A 270 -13.43 -21.35 32.39
C LEU A 270 -14.10 -22.27 33.41
N GLU A 271 -14.55 -23.42 32.95
CA GLU A 271 -15.20 -24.44 33.78
C GLU A 271 -14.13 -25.20 34.60
N PRO A 272 -14.35 -25.43 35.90
CA PRO A 272 -13.46 -26.29 36.69
C PRO A 272 -13.54 -27.73 36.19
N ASP A 273 -12.46 -28.50 36.34
CA ASP A 273 -12.30 -29.82 35.71
C ASP A 273 -13.40 -30.83 36.10
N LEU A 274 -13.94 -30.72 37.31
CA LEU A 274 -15.06 -31.53 37.80
C LEU A 274 -16.39 -31.20 37.09
N ASN A 275 -16.55 -29.96 36.62
CA ASN A 275 -17.77 -29.44 35.99
C ASN A 275 -17.66 -29.31 34.48
N VAL A 276 -16.62 -29.85 33.83
CA VAL A 276 -16.59 -29.97 32.36
C VAL A 276 -17.83 -30.71 31.83
N ALA A 277 -18.51 -31.49 32.69
CA ALA A 277 -19.83 -32.07 32.50
C ALA A 277 -20.98 -31.07 32.21
N SER A 278 -20.83 -29.79 32.54
CA SER A 278 -21.86 -28.75 32.36
C SER A 278 -22.10 -28.40 30.89
N ILE A 279 -21.12 -28.61 30.03
CA ILE A 279 -21.27 -28.52 28.58
C ILE A 279 -22.09 -29.76 28.13
N PRO A 280 -23.19 -29.62 27.36
CA PRO A 280 -23.93 -30.80 26.88
C PRO A 280 -23.01 -31.74 26.08
N ALA A 281 -23.16 -33.07 26.27
CA ALA A 281 -22.29 -34.07 25.62
C ALA A 281 -22.27 -33.94 24.08
N GLU A 282 -23.42 -33.60 23.50
CA GLU A 282 -23.61 -33.39 22.06
C GLU A 282 -23.17 -32.00 21.57
N ALA A 283 -22.87 -31.06 22.47
CA ALA A 283 -22.47 -29.72 22.09
C ALA A 283 -21.14 -29.77 21.32
N ARG A 284 -21.09 -29.05 20.20
CA ARG A 284 -19.90 -28.99 19.36
C ARG A 284 -19.07 -27.78 19.73
N GLY A 285 -17.78 -27.98 19.94
CA GLY A 285 -16.81 -26.92 20.14
C GLY A 285 -15.60 -27.09 19.22
N PHE A 286 -14.63 -26.22 19.45
CA PHE A 286 -13.31 -26.28 18.87
C PHE A 286 -12.35 -26.94 19.86
N LEU A 287 -11.45 -27.76 19.33
CA LEU A 287 -10.45 -28.47 20.10
C LEU A 287 -9.06 -27.98 19.71
N ILE A 288 -8.25 -27.69 20.71
CA ILE A 288 -6.86 -27.31 20.56
C ILE A 288 -6.03 -28.39 21.25
N GLY A 289 -5.03 -28.90 20.55
CA GLY A 289 -4.06 -29.85 21.10
C GLY A 289 -2.67 -29.24 21.13
N HIS A 290 -1.93 -29.49 22.21
CA HIS A 290 -0.50 -29.21 22.25
C HIS A 290 0.28 -30.46 21.84
N LEU A 291 0.98 -30.40 20.72
CA LEU A 291 1.77 -31.47 20.14
C LEU A 291 3.05 -31.67 20.96
N ILE A 292 3.37 -32.93 21.26
CA ILE A 292 4.62 -33.25 21.96
C ILE A 292 5.79 -32.95 21.02
N PRO A 293 6.79 -32.14 21.43
CA PRO A 293 7.96 -31.88 20.61
C PRO A 293 8.75 -33.18 20.39
N SER A 294 8.83 -33.64 19.14
CA SER A 294 9.62 -34.83 18.76
C SER A 294 10.43 -34.54 17.50
N PRO A 295 11.64 -35.10 17.35
CA PRO A 295 12.41 -34.99 16.11
C PRO A 295 11.65 -35.54 14.89
N GLN A 296 10.73 -36.50 15.07
CA GLN A 296 9.86 -37.00 14.01
C GLN A 296 8.80 -35.95 13.60
N HIS A 297 8.34 -35.13 14.55
CA HIS A 297 7.33 -34.10 14.30
C HIS A 297 7.88 -32.85 13.60
N LYS A 298 9.20 -32.68 13.51
CA LYS A 298 9.82 -31.59 12.73
C LYS A 298 9.51 -31.65 11.22
N HIS A 299 9.16 -32.82 10.72
CA HIS A 299 8.85 -33.04 9.30
C HIS A 299 7.34 -33.01 9.01
N LEU A 300 6.48 -32.92 10.02
CA LEU A 300 5.05 -32.78 9.80
C LEU A 300 4.78 -31.43 9.12
N ALA A 301 4.00 -31.46 8.04
CA ALA A 301 3.51 -30.24 7.42
C ALA A 301 2.64 -29.46 8.42
N ASP A 302 2.51 -28.15 8.19
CA ASP A 302 1.66 -27.26 9.01
C ASP A 302 0.20 -27.73 9.09
N GLN A 303 -0.23 -28.60 8.19
CA GLN A 303 -1.51 -29.31 8.20
C GLN A 303 -1.28 -30.81 7.94
N TRP A 304 -1.95 -31.66 8.72
CA TRP A 304 -1.97 -33.11 8.51
C TRP A 304 -3.28 -33.73 9.01
N ASP A 305 -3.65 -34.87 8.41
CA ASP A 305 -4.86 -35.60 8.76
C ASP A 305 -4.52 -36.81 9.64
N VAL A 306 -5.39 -37.10 10.61
CA VAL A 306 -5.27 -38.21 11.55
C VAL A 306 -6.58 -38.97 11.62
N SER A 307 -6.49 -40.30 11.54
CA SER A 307 -7.63 -41.17 11.82
C SER A 307 -7.60 -41.60 13.28
N VAL A 308 -8.72 -41.41 13.97
CA VAL A 308 -8.91 -41.80 15.37
C VAL A 308 -10.10 -42.74 15.45
N SER A 309 -9.91 -43.90 16.08
CA SER A 309 -11.02 -44.83 16.35
C SER A 309 -11.98 -44.19 17.36
N ALA A 310 -13.20 -43.92 16.90
CA ALA A 310 -14.31 -43.41 17.71
C ALA A 310 -15.14 -44.56 18.33
N GLY A 311 -14.97 -45.79 17.83
CA GLY A 311 -15.61 -47.00 18.34
C GLY A 311 -15.11 -48.27 17.63
N PRO A 312 -15.73 -49.44 17.89
CA PRO A 312 -15.33 -50.72 17.29
C PRO A 312 -15.36 -50.72 15.76
N ASP A 313 -16.31 -50.00 15.15
CA ASP A 313 -16.50 -49.90 13.69
C ASP A 313 -16.51 -48.45 13.16
N ASP A 314 -16.26 -47.45 14.02
CA ASP A 314 -16.32 -46.03 13.64
C ASP A 314 -14.95 -45.37 13.72
N THR A 315 -14.53 -44.75 12.62
CA THR A 315 -13.25 -44.06 12.48
C THR A 315 -13.51 -42.60 12.14
N ASP A 316 -13.14 -41.73 13.07
CA ASP A 316 -13.17 -40.30 12.85
C ASP A 316 -11.88 -39.86 12.17
N TYR A 317 -12.04 -39.30 10.98
CA TYR A 317 -10.97 -38.56 10.31
C TYR A 317 -10.97 -37.14 10.86
N LEU A 318 -9.82 -36.69 11.34
CA LEU A 318 -9.58 -35.36 11.88
C LEU A 318 -8.46 -34.70 11.09
N THR A 319 -8.48 -33.38 11.05
CA THR A 319 -7.43 -32.54 10.49
C THR A 319 -6.83 -31.73 11.62
N CYS A 320 -5.50 -31.71 11.68
CA CYS A 320 -4.74 -30.90 12.61
C CYS A 320 -4.04 -29.78 11.85
N ASN A 321 -4.40 -28.53 12.15
CA ASN A 321 -3.80 -27.34 11.56
C ASN A 321 -2.97 -26.57 12.60
N SER A 322 -1.70 -26.28 12.29
CA SER A 322 -0.83 -25.48 13.14
C SER A 322 -1.29 -24.03 13.21
N LEU A 323 -1.35 -23.47 14.42
CA LEU A 323 -1.68 -22.05 14.65
C LEU A 323 -0.57 -21.08 14.18
N SER A 324 0.58 -21.59 13.75
CA SER A 324 1.67 -20.80 13.16
C SER A 324 1.48 -20.50 11.67
N SER A 325 0.64 -21.26 10.98
CA SER A 325 0.51 -21.24 9.51
C SER A 325 -0.22 -20.01 8.97
N GLN A 326 -1.06 -19.36 9.78
CA GLN A 326 -2.00 -18.33 9.32
C GLN A 326 -1.31 -17.11 8.67
N ALA A 327 -0.28 -16.53 9.32
CA ALA A 327 0.42 -15.36 8.80
C ALA A 327 1.33 -15.67 7.59
N ARG A 328 1.89 -16.90 7.58
CA ARG A 328 2.70 -17.38 6.45
C ARG A 328 1.82 -17.64 5.23
N GLY A 329 0.60 -18.15 5.46
CA GLY A 329 -0.38 -18.46 4.41
C GLY A 329 -0.65 -17.26 3.49
N THR A 330 -0.96 -16.09 4.05
CA THR A 330 -1.28 -14.88 3.28
C THR A 330 -0.14 -14.45 2.35
N PHE A 331 1.12 -14.50 2.79
CA PHE A 331 2.26 -14.14 1.96
C PHE A 331 2.57 -15.22 0.90
N HIS A 332 2.47 -16.50 1.26
CA HIS A 332 2.67 -17.59 0.31
C HIS A 332 1.60 -17.62 -0.78
N ILE A 333 0.34 -17.35 -0.45
CA ILE A 333 -0.75 -17.18 -1.42
C ILE A 333 -0.40 -16.08 -2.42
N PHE A 334 0.04 -14.91 -1.94
CA PHE A 334 0.46 -13.82 -2.81
C PHE A 334 1.64 -14.19 -3.72
N LEU A 335 2.68 -14.83 -3.17
CA LEU A 335 3.84 -15.25 -3.97
C LEU A 335 3.43 -16.27 -5.04
N PHE A 336 2.59 -17.24 -4.67
CA PHE A 336 2.04 -18.23 -5.58
C PHE A 336 1.27 -17.57 -6.72
N THR A 337 0.39 -16.60 -6.43
CA THR A 337 -0.38 -15.92 -7.48
C THR A 337 0.44 -14.99 -8.34
N VAL A 338 1.52 -14.38 -7.81
CA VAL A 338 2.49 -13.64 -8.61
C VAL A 338 3.19 -14.57 -9.61
N ILE A 339 3.67 -15.73 -9.17
CA ILE A 339 4.29 -16.74 -10.06
C ILE A 339 3.28 -17.18 -11.13
N LEU A 340 2.04 -17.49 -10.72
CA LEU A 340 0.99 -17.90 -11.64
C LEU A 340 0.65 -16.80 -12.66
N ALA A 341 0.62 -15.53 -12.23
CA ALA A 341 0.39 -14.39 -13.12
C ALA A 341 1.54 -14.23 -14.13
N PHE A 342 2.80 -14.43 -13.73
CA PHE A 342 3.94 -14.43 -14.65
C PHE A 342 3.86 -15.57 -15.67
N LEU A 343 3.40 -16.76 -15.27
CA LEU A 343 3.17 -17.88 -16.18
C LEU A 343 2.01 -17.63 -17.16
N ALA A 344 0.96 -16.94 -16.72
CA ALA A 344 -0.20 -16.59 -17.55
C ALA A 344 0.03 -15.35 -18.45
N LEU A 345 1.03 -14.52 -18.14
CA LEU A 345 1.31 -13.27 -18.85
C LEU A 345 1.59 -13.44 -20.36
N PRO A 346 2.38 -14.43 -20.83
CA PRO A 346 2.67 -14.62 -22.25
C PRO A 346 1.42 -15.01 -23.05
N ALA A 347 0.50 -15.76 -22.43
CA ALA A 347 -0.76 -16.16 -23.06
C ALA A 347 -1.72 -14.98 -23.26
N THR A 348 -1.60 -13.93 -22.45
CA THR A 348 -2.53 -12.79 -22.48
C THR A 348 -1.93 -11.53 -23.11
N THR A 349 -0.60 -11.44 -23.20
CA THR A 349 0.13 -10.30 -23.77
C THR A 349 1.44 -10.71 -24.41
N SER A 350 1.74 -10.11 -25.56
CA SER A 350 3.08 -10.20 -26.15
C SER A 350 4.13 -9.57 -25.23
N LEU A 351 5.14 -10.37 -24.88
CA LEU A 351 6.29 -10.01 -24.06
C LEU A 351 7.36 -9.10 -24.72
N PRO A 352 7.57 -9.06 -26.05
CA PRO A 352 8.59 -8.19 -26.60
C PRO A 352 8.27 -6.72 -26.31
N LEU A 353 9.19 -6.03 -25.64
CA LEU A 353 9.08 -4.62 -25.24
C LEU A 353 9.34 -3.65 -26.41
N GLY A 354 8.90 -4.03 -27.62
CA GLY A 354 9.31 -3.42 -28.89
C GLY A 354 10.69 -3.95 -29.27
N GLU A 355 10.74 -4.80 -30.28
CA GLU A 355 12.01 -5.12 -30.94
C GLU A 355 12.44 -3.89 -31.73
N TYR A 356 13.47 -3.20 -31.24
CA TYR A 356 14.15 -2.16 -31.98
C TYR A 356 15.04 -2.91 -32.96
N ALA A 357 14.55 -3.15 -34.19
CA ALA A 357 15.37 -3.75 -35.24
C ALA A 357 16.71 -3.01 -35.31
N ALA A 358 17.79 -3.79 -35.40
CA ALA A 358 19.16 -3.33 -35.33
C ALA A 358 19.50 -2.39 -36.50
N ILE A 359 19.18 -1.10 -36.39
CA ILE A 359 19.57 -0.08 -37.36
C ILE A 359 20.18 1.12 -36.63
N HIS A 360 21.48 1.29 -36.89
CA HIS A 360 22.46 2.38 -36.72
C HIS A 360 22.49 3.32 -35.50
N HIS A 361 21.42 3.50 -34.71
CA HIS A 361 21.48 4.31 -33.48
C HIS A 361 21.21 3.46 -32.24
N LYS A 362 22.27 2.87 -31.67
CA LYS A 362 22.22 2.29 -30.31
C LYS A 362 21.87 3.40 -29.32
N LEU A 363 20.81 3.23 -28.54
CA LEU A 363 20.58 4.08 -27.36
C LEU A 363 21.83 4.00 -26.47
N SER A 364 22.25 5.14 -25.94
CA SER A 364 23.27 5.17 -24.89
C SER A 364 22.85 4.25 -23.73
N ASN A 365 23.81 3.49 -23.17
CA ASN A 365 23.60 2.59 -22.04
C ASN A 365 22.87 3.28 -20.87
N ALA A 366 23.12 4.57 -20.65
CA ALA A 366 22.45 5.36 -19.61
C ALA A 366 20.92 5.48 -19.84
N ARG A 367 20.48 5.64 -21.10
CA ARG A 367 19.06 5.75 -21.45
C ARG A 367 18.37 4.39 -21.38
N GLN A 368 19.06 3.32 -21.79
CA GLN A 368 18.57 1.96 -21.63
C GLN A 368 18.40 1.59 -20.15
N LEU A 369 19.39 1.92 -19.31
CA LEU A 369 19.30 1.73 -17.87
C LEU A 369 18.13 2.52 -17.27
N ARG A 370 17.97 3.80 -17.62
CA ARG A 370 16.84 4.63 -17.15
C ARG A 370 15.48 3.99 -17.46
N ARG A 371 15.32 3.40 -18.65
CA ARG A 371 14.10 2.71 -19.04
C ARG A 371 13.84 1.46 -18.20
N TRP A 372 14.85 0.64 -17.99
CA TRP A 372 14.75 -0.56 -17.14
C TRP A 372 14.46 -0.21 -15.69
N VAL A 373 15.13 0.82 -15.15
CA VAL A 373 14.86 1.34 -13.80
C VAL A 373 13.40 1.78 -13.70
N PHE A 374 12.91 2.60 -14.64
CA PHE A 374 11.51 3.04 -14.63
C PHE A 374 10.52 1.87 -14.69
N PHE A 375 10.79 0.84 -15.49
CA PHE A 375 9.96 -0.36 -15.51
C PHE A 375 10.02 -1.13 -14.19
N ALA A 376 11.23 -1.36 -13.65
CA ALA A 376 11.42 -2.02 -12.37
C ALA A 376 10.70 -1.28 -11.23
N THR A 377 10.80 0.05 -11.18
CA THR A 377 10.08 0.88 -10.18
C THR A 377 8.57 0.69 -10.27
N LYS A 378 7.98 0.56 -11.48
CA LYS A 378 6.55 0.25 -11.59
C LYS A 378 6.21 -1.10 -11.00
N ILE A 379 7.00 -2.14 -11.29
CA ILE A 379 6.77 -3.48 -10.76
C ILE A 379 6.87 -3.45 -9.22
N VAL A 380 7.90 -2.80 -8.69
CA VAL A 380 8.10 -2.61 -7.24
C VAL A 380 6.93 -1.88 -6.58
N LEU A 381 6.30 -0.91 -7.26
CA LEU A 381 5.09 -0.23 -6.74
C LEU A 381 3.81 -1.06 -6.89
N ILE A 382 3.70 -1.88 -7.95
CA ILE A 382 2.54 -2.73 -8.20
C ILE A 382 2.44 -3.87 -7.18
N LEU A 383 3.55 -4.50 -6.82
CA LEU A 383 3.56 -5.62 -5.87
C LEU A 383 2.88 -5.31 -4.52
N PRO A 384 3.20 -4.20 -3.81
CA PRO A 384 2.51 -3.86 -2.56
C PRO A 384 1.05 -3.46 -2.78
N ILE A 385 0.70 -2.82 -3.90
CA ILE A 385 -0.71 -2.51 -4.24
C ILE A 385 -1.52 -3.81 -4.31
N VAL A 386 -1.00 -4.81 -5.03
CA VAL A 386 -1.66 -6.11 -5.20
C VAL A 386 -1.72 -6.85 -3.86
N TYR A 387 -0.61 -6.86 -3.10
CA TYR A 387 -0.55 -7.54 -1.82
C TYR A 387 -1.59 -6.98 -0.84
N PHE A 388 -1.50 -5.69 -0.49
CA PHE A 388 -2.41 -5.06 0.47
C PHE A 388 -3.85 -5.06 -0.04
N GLY A 389 -4.08 -4.70 -1.31
CA GLY A 389 -5.42 -4.68 -1.89
C GLY A 389 -6.11 -6.05 -1.91
N SER A 390 -5.35 -7.15 -2.10
CA SER A 390 -5.93 -8.50 -2.04
C SER A 390 -6.30 -8.93 -0.62
N ILE A 391 -5.51 -8.55 0.38
CA ILE A 391 -5.77 -8.86 1.80
C ILE A 391 -6.97 -8.05 2.29
N ASP A 392 -7.01 -6.76 1.98
CA ASP A 392 -8.12 -5.89 2.36
C ASP A 392 -9.46 -6.42 1.83
N LEU A 393 -9.47 -6.95 0.60
CA LEU A 393 -10.65 -7.57 0.02
C LEU A 393 -11.01 -8.91 0.70
N ALA A 394 -10.01 -9.74 1.01
CA ALA A 394 -10.19 -11.04 1.64
C ALA A 394 -10.71 -10.96 3.08
N TYR A 395 -10.33 -9.92 3.82
CA TYR A 395 -10.67 -9.72 5.24
C TYR A 395 -11.58 -8.52 5.49
N LEU A 396 -12.29 -8.06 4.44
CA LEU A 396 -13.20 -6.91 4.51
C LEU A 396 -14.32 -7.13 5.53
N SER A 397 -14.82 -8.36 5.67
CA SER A 397 -15.87 -8.71 6.63
C SER A 397 -15.41 -9.78 7.63
N ARG A 398 -15.77 -9.57 8.91
CA ARG A 398 -15.42 -10.47 10.03
C ARG A 398 -16.15 -11.82 9.97
N SER A 399 -17.18 -11.93 9.12
CA SER A 399 -18.04 -13.12 9.00
C SER A 399 -17.54 -14.15 7.99
N MET A 400 -16.46 -13.87 7.26
CA MET A 400 -15.90 -14.81 6.29
C MET A 400 -15.13 -15.92 7.01
N SER A 401 -15.29 -17.15 6.53
CA SER A 401 -14.46 -18.24 7.01
C SER A 401 -13.02 -18.09 6.49
N PRO A 402 -12.01 -18.61 7.21
CA PRO A 402 -10.62 -18.62 6.76
C PRO A 402 -10.46 -19.12 5.31
N GLU A 403 -11.11 -20.22 4.95
CA GLU A 403 -11.09 -20.76 3.58
C GLU A 403 -11.60 -19.76 2.54
N THR A 404 -12.73 -19.10 2.84
CA THR A 404 -13.34 -18.13 1.92
C THR A 404 -12.40 -16.94 1.71
N SER A 405 -11.77 -16.45 2.78
CA SER A 405 -10.77 -15.39 2.71
C SER A 405 -9.58 -15.80 1.85
N ASP A 406 -9.06 -17.03 2.00
CA ASP A 406 -7.95 -17.54 1.19
C ASP A 406 -8.33 -17.60 -0.30
N TYR A 407 -9.52 -18.12 -0.63
CA TYR A 407 -10.02 -18.15 -2.01
C TYR A 407 -10.19 -16.74 -2.60
N ILE A 408 -10.76 -15.81 -1.83
CA ILE A 408 -10.89 -14.40 -2.24
C ILE A 408 -9.51 -13.82 -2.50
N GLN A 409 -8.54 -14.04 -1.61
CA GLN A 409 -7.18 -13.54 -1.77
C GLN A 409 -6.52 -14.12 -3.02
N ILE A 410 -6.64 -15.42 -3.29
CA ILE A 410 -6.11 -16.07 -4.50
C ILE A 410 -6.68 -15.40 -5.75
N VAL A 411 -8.02 -15.32 -5.86
CA VAL A 411 -8.69 -14.77 -7.04
C VAL A 411 -8.35 -13.29 -7.23
N ALA A 412 -8.38 -12.51 -6.15
CA ALA A 412 -8.11 -11.08 -6.19
C ALA A 412 -6.64 -10.79 -6.54
N SER A 413 -5.70 -11.41 -5.84
CA SER A 413 -4.27 -11.19 -6.07
C SER A 413 -3.85 -11.62 -7.48
N PHE A 414 -4.31 -12.78 -7.97
CA PHE A 414 -4.05 -13.22 -9.35
C PHE A 414 -4.60 -12.22 -10.37
N SER A 415 -5.87 -11.84 -10.24
CA SER A 415 -6.54 -10.94 -11.20
C SER A 415 -5.91 -9.55 -11.22
N LEU A 416 -5.65 -8.97 -10.03
CA LEU A 416 -5.00 -7.67 -9.89
C LEU A 416 -3.57 -7.70 -10.43
N CYS A 417 -2.80 -8.74 -10.11
CA CYS A 417 -1.42 -8.91 -10.59
C CYS A 417 -1.38 -9.01 -12.12
N LEU A 418 -2.17 -9.92 -12.70
CA LEU A 418 -2.20 -10.13 -14.14
C LEU A 418 -2.61 -8.86 -14.89
N PHE A 419 -3.65 -8.17 -14.42
CA PHE A 419 -4.09 -6.91 -15.00
C PHE A 419 -3.02 -5.82 -14.91
N ALA A 420 -2.39 -5.66 -13.74
CA ALA A 420 -1.36 -4.65 -13.50
C ALA A 420 -0.08 -4.91 -14.31
N LEU A 421 0.36 -6.17 -14.43
CA LEU A 421 1.50 -6.56 -15.27
C LEU A 421 1.21 -6.31 -16.76
N ARG A 422 0.02 -6.71 -17.24
CA ARG A 422 -0.42 -6.43 -18.61
C ARG A 422 -0.48 -4.93 -18.89
N TRP A 423 -0.98 -4.15 -17.94
CA TRP A 423 -0.99 -2.69 -18.04
C TRP A 423 0.43 -2.13 -18.07
N ALA A 424 1.33 -2.57 -17.18
CA ALA A 424 2.70 -2.09 -17.10
C ALA A 424 3.46 -2.35 -18.41
N LEU A 425 3.33 -3.55 -19.00
CA LEU A 425 3.92 -3.88 -20.30
C LEU A 425 3.32 -3.04 -21.44
N ARG A 426 2.00 -2.86 -21.48
CA ARG A 426 1.34 -2.03 -22.50
C ARG A 426 1.75 -0.57 -22.41
N ASP A 427 1.87 -0.04 -21.19
CA ASP A 427 2.29 1.33 -20.95
C ASP A 427 3.78 1.53 -21.31
N GLN A 428 4.67 0.59 -21.01
CA GLN A 428 6.07 0.65 -21.47
C GLN A 428 6.19 0.66 -23.00
N ARG A 429 5.34 -0.11 -23.68
CA ARG A 429 5.33 -0.19 -25.15
C ARG A 429 4.86 1.09 -25.83
N LYS A 430 4.03 1.89 -25.16
CA LYS A 430 3.50 3.16 -25.67
C LYS A 430 4.29 4.38 -25.19
N ARG A 431 5.51 4.19 -24.70
CA ARG A 431 6.40 5.28 -24.25
C ARG A 431 7.62 5.38 -25.13
N CYS A 432 8.09 6.60 -25.31
CA CYS A 432 9.34 6.87 -25.99
C CYS A 432 10.52 6.21 -25.22
N PRO A 433 11.41 5.46 -25.89
CA PRO A 433 12.58 4.84 -25.26
C PRO A 433 13.61 5.85 -24.73
N VAL A 434 13.56 7.10 -25.21
CA VAL A 434 14.52 8.15 -24.84
C VAL A 434 14.02 8.98 -23.66
N CYS A 435 12.84 9.61 -23.78
CA CYS A 435 12.31 10.51 -22.75
C CYS A 435 11.29 9.89 -21.79
N LEU A 436 10.86 8.64 -22.03
CA LEU A 436 9.79 7.95 -21.26
C LEU A 436 8.43 8.65 -21.27
N GLY A 437 8.28 9.67 -22.13
CA GLY A 437 7.01 10.32 -22.42
C GLY A 437 6.04 9.36 -23.08
N LYS A 438 4.78 9.37 -22.65
CA LYS A 438 3.71 8.62 -23.32
C LYS A 438 3.52 9.18 -24.72
N LEU A 439 3.51 8.30 -25.71
CA LEU A 439 3.27 8.67 -27.10
C LEU A 439 1.78 8.98 -27.26
N THR A 440 1.49 10.12 -27.86
CA THR A 440 0.13 10.64 -28.08
C THR A 440 -0.07 10.90 -29.58
N ASN A 441 -1.30 11.19 -30.00
CA ASN A 441 -1.66 11.53 -31.38
C ASN A 441 -1.44 10.38 -32.38
N PRO A 442 -2.31 9.36 -32.37
CA PRO A 442 -2.25 8.30 -33.37
C PRO A 442 -2.58 8.84 -34.76
N ALA A 443 -1.66 8.71 -35.71
CA ALA A 443 -1.87 8.99 -37.12
C ALA A 443 -1.96 7.67 -37.89
N ARG A 444 -3.00 7.48 -38.69
CA ARG A 444 -3.09 6.30 -39.57
C ARG A 444 -2.27 6.56 -40.81
N VAL A 445 -1.36 5.65 -41.13
CA VAL A 445 -0.50 5.73 -42.31
C VAL A 445 -0.76 4.50 -43.16
N GLY A 446 -1.01 4.72 -44.45
CA GLY A 446 -1.28 3.65 -45.41
C GLY A 446 -2.74 3.42 -45.75
N GLN A 447 -2.95 2.51 -46.70
CA GLN A 447 -4.27 1.99 -47.08
C GLN A 447 -4.38 0.54 -46.64
N PRO A 448 -5.52 0.10 -46.05
CA PRO A 448 -5.73 -1.28 -45.63
C PRO A 448 -5.54 -2.33 -46.74
N SER A 449 -5.77 -1.94 -48.00
CA SER A 449 -5.62 -2.79 -49.18
C SER A 449 -4.17 -2.98 -49.66
N ARG A 450 -3.20 -2.25 -49.09
CA ARG A 450 -1.78 -2.26 -49.50
C ARG A 450 -0.85 -2.86 -48.44
N THR A 451 -1.31 -3.85 -47.69
CA THR A 451 -0.61 -4.49 -46.56
C THR A 451 0.54 -5.42 -46.93
N PHE A 452 0.79 -5.72 -48.21
CA PHE A 452 1.85 -6.66 -48.62
C PHE A 452 3.17 -5.98 -48.99
N LEU A 453 3.14 -4.74 -49.48
CA LEU A 453 4.33 -4.00 -49.95
C LEU A 453 4.38 -2.54 -49.47
N ALA A 454 3.35 -2.04 -48.78
CA ALA A 454 3.31 -0.68 -48.27
C ALA A 454 3.12 -0.65 -46.74
N TRP A 455 3.52 0.46 -46.12
CA TRP A 455 3.24 0.69 -44.71
C TRP A 455 1.74 0.89 -44.51
N ASN A 456 1.13 0.02 -43.70
CA ASN A 456 -0.23 0.18 -43.22
C ASN A 456 -0.27 -0.04 -41.70
N GLY A 457 -0.59 1.00 -40.96
CA GLY A 457 -0.60 0.96 -39.51
C GLY A 457 -0.94 2.29 -38.84
N THR A 458 -0.77 2.30 -37.53
CA THR A 458 -0.88 3.51 -36.71
C THR A 458 0.49 3.95 -36.26
N GLU A 459 0.82 5.21 -36.47
CA GLU A 459 2.07 5.82 -36.02
C GLU A 459 1.79 6.78 -34.85
N LEU A 460 2.63 6.71 -33.82
CA LEU A 460 2.57 7.60 -32.66
C LEU A 460 3.91 8.33 -32.52
N ILE A 461 3.89 9.66 -32.59
CA ILE A 461 5.08 10.50 -32.56
C ILE A 461 5.40 10.91 -31.11
N CYS A 462 6.69 10.99 -30.77
CA CYS A 462 7.13 11.60 -29.52
C CYS A 462 7.05 13.13 -29.61
N VAL A 463 6.38 13.77 -28.65
CA VAL A 463 6.31 15.24 -28.55
C VAL A 463 7.70 15.89 -28.47
N GLY A 464 8.69 15.19 -27.89
CA GLY A 464 10.07 15.65 -27.82
C GLY A 464 10.92 15.31 -29.06
N GLY A 465 10.32 14.97 -30.21
CA GLY A 465 11.04 14.76 -31.46
C GLY A 465 11.96 13.53 -31.54
N HIS A 466 11.99 12.66 -30.53
CA HIS A 466 12.94 11.54 -30.48
C HIS A 466 12.71 10.41 -31.50
N GLY A 467 11.53 10.36 -32.14
CA GLY A 467 11.12 9.23 -32.98
C GLY A 467 9.62 8.99 -32.99
N LEU A 468 9.23 7.97 -33.75
CA LEU A 468 7.86 7.51 -33.91
C LEU A 468 7.75 6.00 -33.67
N LEU A 469 6.66 5.58 -33.03
CA LEU A 469 6.29 4.18 -32.84
C LEU A 469 5.30 3.79 -33.93
N HIS A 470 5.67 2.84 -34.78
CA HIS A 470 4.79 2.26 -35.78
C HIS A 470 4.17 0.96 -35.25
N VAL A 471 2.84 0.89 -35.25
CA VAL A 471 2.04 -0.26 -34.85
C VAL A 471 1.29 -0.80 -36.09
N PRO A 472 1.61 -2.00 -36.58
CA PRO A 472 0.94 -2.55 -37.77
C PRO A 472 -0.54 -2.82 -37.47
N GLU A 473 -1.41 -2.56 -38.46
CA GLU A 473 -2.84 -2.81 -38.33
C GLU A 473 -3.18 -4.31 -38.46
N MET A 474 -2.45 -5.02 -39.31
CA MET A 474 -2.53 -6.47 -39.48
C MET A 474 -1.12 -7.06 -39.37
N PRO A 475 -0.90 -8.07 -38.51
CA PRO A 475 0.40 -8.72 -38.42
C PRO A 475 0.65 -9.55 -39.68
N THR A 476 1.69 -9.22 -40.44
CA THR A 476 2.15 -10.00 -41.60
C THR A 476 3.47 -10.71 -41.28
N SER A 477 3.89 -11.67 -42.12
CA SER A 477 5.15 -12.42 -41.95
C SER A 477 6.40 -11.53 -41.92
N TRP A 478 6.33 -10.34 -42.54
CA TRP A 478 7.40 -9.35 -42.60
C TRP A 478 7.18 -8.19 -41.60
N PHE A 479 5.94 -7.97 -41.12
CA PHE A 479 5.52 -6.89 -40.21
C PHE A 479 4.56 -7.40 -39.12
N SER A 480 5.08 -8.18 -38.17
CA SER A 480 4.27 -8.80 -37.10
C SER A 480 4.27 -8.02 -35.78
N THR A 481 5.26 -7.15 -35.55
CA THR A 481 5.47 -6.48 -34.25
C THR A 481 5.57 -4.96 -34.40
N GLN A 482 5.27 -4.26 -33.29
CA GLN A 482 5.48 -2.82 -33.18
C GLN A 482 6.98 -2.48 -33.20
N ARG A 483 7.33 -1.39 -33.87
CA ARG A 483 8.73 -0.96 -34.06
C ARG A 483 8.90 0.53 -33.81
N TRP A 484 10.05 0.90 -33.30
CA TRP A 484 10.44 2.29 -33.11
C TRP A 484 11.32 2.75 -34.27
N LEU A 485 11.00 3.90 -34.84
CA LEU A 485 11.72 4.53 -35.93
C LEU A 485 12.24 5.88 -35.42
N TYR A 486 13.54 6.13 -35.57
CA TYR A 486 14.13 7.42 -35.25
C TYR A 486 13.82 8.42 -36.36
N LEU A 487 13.50 9.65 -35.99
CA LEU A 487 13.40 10.74 -36.94
C LEU A 487 14.82 11.11 -37.41
N ASP A 488 14.96 11.38 -38.70
CA ASP A 488 16.20 11.90 -39.25
C ASP A 488 16.33 13.42 -38.99
N SER A 489 17.49 13.99 -39.26
CA SER A 489 17.80 15.40 -39.00
C SER A 489 16.94 16.39 -39.79
N SER A 490 16.19 15.96 -40.80
CA SER A 490 15.28 16.86 -41.53
C SER A 490 14.06 17.25 -40.70
N TRP A 491 13.73 16.47 -39.66
CA TRP A 491 12.61 16.72 -38.76
C TRP A 491 12.95 17.65 -37.60
N ASP A 492 14.23 17.96 -37.37
CA ASP A 492 14.70 18.78 -36.24
C ASP A 492 14.07 20.18 -36.23
N VAL A 493 13.73 20.71 -37.41
CA VAL A 493 13.08 22.03 -37.59
C VAL A 493 11.68 22.06 -36.96
N LEU A 494 11.00 20.91 -36.88
CA LEU A 494 9.64 20.80 -36.32
C LEU A 494 9.64 20.61 -34.79
N PHE A 495 10.80 20.35 -34.18
CA PHE A 495 10.97 20.14 -32.74
C PHE A 495 12.07 21.03 -32.14
N PRO A 496 12.00 22.38 -32.29
CA PRO A 496 13.05 23.29 -31.85
C PRO A 496 13.32 23.24 -30.34
N GLU A 497 12.32 22.91 -29.53
CA GLU A 497 12.43 22.78 -28.07
C GLU A 497 13.21 21.52 -27.62
N ALA A 498 13.28 20.47 -28.46
CA ALA A 498 13.99 19.22 -28.13
C ALA A 498 15.51 19.38 -28.17
N ASN A 499 16.01 20.26 -29.05
CA ASN A 499 17.43 20.54 -29.24
C ASN A 499 18.05 21.38 -28.11
N LEU A 500 17.24 22.11 -27.34
CA LEU A 500 17.70 22.89 -26.18
C LEU A 500 17.92 22.02 -24.91
N ALA A 501 17.39 20.79 -24.89
CA ALA A 501 17.50 19.88 -23.75
C ALA A 501 18.71 18.92 -23.81
N ALA A 502 19.56 19.03 -24.85
CA ALA A 502 20.85 18.39 -24.89
C ALA A 502 21.92 19.36 -24.36
N PRO A 503 22.32 19.29 -23.07
CA PRO A 503 23.59 19.87 -22.70
C PRO A 503 24.69 19.03 -23.35
N GLY A 504 25.47 19.68 -24.21
CA GLY A 504 26.79 19.22 -24.59
C GLY A 504 27.56 18.84 -23.32
N THR A 505 28.12 17.64 -23.35
CA THR A 505 29.07 17.16 -22.36
C THR A 505 30.36 17.97 -22.47
N SER A 506 30.62 18.79 -21.46
CA SER A 506 31.94 18.89 -20.83
C SER A 506 31.80 18.44 -19.39
#